data_AF-A0A841DXA4-F1
#
_entry.id   AF-A0A841DXA4-F1
#
_cell.length_a   1.000
_cell.length_b   1.000
_cell.length_c   1.000
_cell.angle_alpha   90.00
_cell.angle_beta   90.00
_cell.angle_gamma   90.00
#
_symmetry.space_group_name_H-M   'P 1'
#
loop_
_entity.id
_entity.type
_entity.pdbx_description
1 polymer ?
#
loop_
_entity_poly.entity_id
_entity_poly.type
_entity_poly.pdbx_seq_one_letter_code
_entity_poly.pdbx_strand_id
1 'polypeptide(L)'
;MAFIDTPDDPEFFDRNRAAAGHVPNFVRTFAARPAVYEAWKQLNGAIKESMDLRRYELATLAAATALKSSYCSLAHGQILADKFFSADEVTALADAAPTDPVDQAVMSFARKVALGADAVTQTDIDELKALGLSDGDVLDIALTAAARAFFSKTLDATGTQPDSVFSGLPENLRTALTVGRPISSVASGT
;
A
#
# COMPACT_ATOMS: atom_id res chain seq x y z
N MET A 1 -4.92 6.79 17.22
CA MET A 1 -5.11 5.43 17.79
C MET A 1 -6.26 4.75 17.08
N ALA A 2 -6.25 3.41 17.01
CA ALA A 2 -7.37 2.63 16.48
C ALA A 2 -8.65 2.84 17.33
N PHE A 3 -9.82 2.54 16.75
CA PHE A 3 -11.13 2.61 17.38
C PHE A 3 -11.47 1.38 18.24
N ILE A 4 -10.56 0.42 18.29
CA ILE A 4 -10.69 -0.83 19.04
C ILE A 4 -9.58 -0.91 20.08
N ASP A 5 -9.87 -1.59 21.18
CA ASP A 5 -8.85 -1.95 22.17
C ASP A 5 -7.91 -3.01 21.58
N THR A 6 -6.62 -2.80 21.76
CA THR A 6 -5.57 -3.71 21.29
C THR A 6 -4.69 -4.12 22.47
N PRO A 7 -4.25 -5.38 22.54
CA PRO A 7 -3.31 -5.83 23.57
C PRO A 7 -2.01 -5.01 23.55
N ASP A 8 -1.47 -4.75 24.74
CA ASP A 8 -0.10 -4.30 24.92
C ASP A 8 0.81 -5.54 25.00
N ASP A 9 1.51 -5.85 23.91
CA ASP A 9 2.36 -7.03 23.76
C ASP A 9 3.79 -6.60 23.35
N PRO A 10 4.67 -6.31 24.33
CA PRO A 10 6.02 -5.84 24.06
C PRO A 10 6.84 -6.80 23.19
N GLU A 11 6.69 -8.11 23.36
CA GLU A 11 7.43 -9.11 22.58
C GLU A 11 6.98 -9.10 21.11
N PHE A 12 5.68 -8.96 20.86
CA PHE A 12 5.16 -8.79 19.50
C PHE A 12 5.62 -7.46 18.87
N PHE A 13 5.66 -6.38 19.65
CA PHE A 13 6.12 -5.08 19.17
C PHE A 13 7.61 -5.07 18.82
N ASP A 14 8.45 -5.66 19.65
CA ASP A 14 9.89 -5.75 19.40
C ASP A 14 10.20 -6.54 18.14
N ARG A 15 9.50 -7.66 17.91
CA ARG A 15 9.66 -8.49 16.70
C ARG A 15 9.21 -7.80 15.41
N ASN A 16 8.31 -6.81 15.50
CA ASN A 16 7.69 -6.16 14.35
C ASN A 16 8.01 -4.65 14.28
N ARG A 17 9.08 -4.24 14.94
CA ARG A 17 9.61 -2.88 14.92
C ARG A 17 10.11 -2.53 13.52
N ALA A 18 9.79 -1.32 13.05
CA ALA A 18 10.32 -0.83 11.79
C ALA A 18 11.84 -0.61 11.89
N ALA A 19 12.55 -0.63 10.77
CA ALA A 19 14.00 -0.38 10.73
C ALA A 19 14.39 0.98 11.34
N ALA A 20 13.50 1.97 11.29
CA ALA A 20 13.66 3.28 11.92
C ALA A 20 13.43 3.27 13.45
N GLY A 21 13.22 2.10 14.06
CA GLY A 21 13.15 1.93 15.51
C GLY A 21 11.79 2.15 16.15
N HIS A 22 10.76 2.61 15.42
CA HIS A 22 9.40 2.77 15.95
C HIS A 22 8.53 1.53 15.72
N VAL A 23 7.48 1.36 16.53
CA VAL A 23 6.45 0.34 16.33
C VAL A 23 5.32 0.93 15.46
N PRO A 24 5.09 0.44 14.23
CA PRO A 24 4.04 0.99 13.38
C PRO A 24 2.65 0.85 14.01
N ASN A 25 1.79 1.84 13.79
CA ASN A 25 0.40 1.84 14.26
C ASN A 25 -0.40 0.64 13.77
N PHE A 26 -0.13 0.13 12.56
CA PHE A 26 -0.75 -1.11 12.10
C PHE A 26 -0.31 -2.32 12.93
N VAL A 27 0.94 -2.38 13.42
CA VAL A 27 1.41 -3.50 14.27
C VAL A 27 0.61 -3.51 15.56
N ARG A 28 0.39 -2.35 16.18
CA ARG A 28 -0.48 -2.23 17.37
C ARG A 28 -1.89 -2.74 17.11
N THR A 29 -2.46 -2.42 15.95
CA THR A 29 -3.78 -2.94 15.52
C THR A 29 -3.76 -4.47 15.41
N PHE A 30 -2.73 -5.02 14.79
CA PHE A 30 -2.59 -6.45 14.57
C PHE A 30 -2.17 -7.26 15.81
N ALA A 31 -1.75 -6.61 16.90
CA ALA A 31 -1.49 -7.30 18.18
C ALA A 31 -2.73 -8.00 18.75
N ALA A 32 -3.93 -7.56 18.35
CA ALA A 32 -5.17 -8.27 18.68
C ALA A 32 -5.26 -9.65 17.98
N ARG A 33 -4.55 -9.86 16.86
CA ARG A 33 -4.52 -11.11 16.08
C ARG A 33 -3.13 -11.39 15.48
N PRO A 34 -2.10 -11.72 16.30
CA PRO A 34 -0.73 -11.90 15.83
C PRO A 34 -0.57 -12.95 14.72
N ALA A 35 -1.28 -14.07 14.83
CA ALA A 35 -1.26 -15.14 13.82
C ALA A 35 -1.76 -14.67 12.43
N VAL A 36 -2.69 -13.72 12.38
CA VAL A 36 -3.17 -13.13 11.12
C VAL A 36 -2.08 -12.25 10.51
N TYR A 37 -1.34 -11.49 11.33
CA TYR A 37 -0.26 -10.65 10.84
C TYR A 37 0.93 -11.46 10.33
N GLU A 38 1.28 -12.57 10.98
CA GLU A 38 2.30 -13.48 10.47
C GLU A 38 1.91 -14.12 9.13
N ALA A 39 0.65 -14.55 8.99
CA ALA A 39 0.14 -15.07 7.72
C ALA A 39 0.12 -13.99 6.62
N TRP A 40 -0.25 -12.76 6.98
CA TRP A 40 -0.19 -11.61 6.07
C TRP A 40 1.23 -11.35 5.57
N LYS A 41 2.24 -11.36 6.46
CA LYS A 41 3.64 -11.18 6.06
C LYS A 41 4.10 -12.26 5.07
N GLN A 42 3.72 -13.52 5.29
CA GLN A 42 4.04 -14.61 4.38
C GLN A 42 3.37 -14.42 3.00
N LEU A 43 2.07 -14.11 2.98
CA LEU A 43 1.33 -13.87 1.74
C LEU A 43 1.92 -12.68 0.96
N ASN A 44 2.12 -11.55 1.64
CA ASN A 44 2.66 -10.34 1.00
C ASN A 44 4.12 -10.52 0.55
N GLY A 45 4.90 -11.31 1.30
CA GLY A 45 6.26 -11.69 0.91
C GLY A 45 6.27 -12.48 -0.40
N ALA A 46 5.44 -13.52 -0.50
CA ALA A 46 5.32 -14.34 -1.70
C ALA A 46 4.91 -13.53 -2.94
N ILE A 47 3.93 -12.61 -2.80
CA ILE A 47 3.51 -11.71 -3.89
C ILE A 47 4.67 -10.79 -4.33
N LYS A 48 5.45 -10.28 -3.37
CA LYS A 48 6.54 -9.35 -3.66
C LYS A 48 7.75 -10.05 -4.31
N GLU A 49 8.02 -11.30 -3.97
CA GLU A 49 9.17 -12.05 -4.49
C GLU A 49 9.07 -12.38 -5.98
N SER A 50 7.86 -12.54 -6.52
CA SER A 50 7.65 -12.87 -7.94
C SER A 50 7.62 -11.65 -8.87
N MET A 51 7.61 -10.44 -8.32
CA MET A 51 7.32 -9.20 -9.05
C MET A 51 8.49 -8.22 -9.00
N ASP A 52 8.71 -7.49 -10.10
CA ASP A 52 9.61 -6.32 -10.08
C ASP A 52 9.14 -5.31 -9.02
N LEU A 53 10.09 -4.79 -8.24
CA LEU A 53 9.78 -3.91 -7.12
C LEU A 53 9.05 -2.65 -7.58
N ARG A 54 9.50 -2.00 -8.66
CA ARG A 54 8.87 -0.77 -9.16
C ARG A 54 7.41 -1.03 -9.55
N ARG A 55 7.14 -2.15 -10.24
CA ARG A 55 5.78 -2.56 -10.62
C ARG A 55 4.90 -2.86 -9.41
N TYR A 56 5.41 -3.58 -8.41
CA TYR A 56 4.70 -3.86 -7.16
C TYR A 56 4.31 -2.57 -6.42
N GLU A 57 5.24 -1.62 -6.33
CA GLU A 57 5.02 -0.34 -5.66
C GLU A 57 4.00 0.53 -6.42
N LEU A 58 4.04 0.57 -7.76
CA LEU A 58 3.06 1.28 -8.59
C LEU A 58 1.65 0.67 -8.48
N ALA A 59 1.52 -0.66 -8.58
CA ALA A 59 0.24 -1.35 -8.41
C ALA A 59 -0.33 -1.12 -7.00
N THR A 60 0.54 -1.18 -5.98
CA THR A 60 0.17 -0.88 -4.60
C THR A 60 -0.30 0.56 -4.43
N LEU A 61 0.45 1.56 -4.92
CA LEU A 61 0.08 2.97 -4.81
C LEU A 61 -1.27 3.23 -5.48
N ALA A 62 -1.49 2.65 -6.66
CA ALA A 62 -2.72 2.79 -7.41
C ALA A 62 -3.93 2.19 -6.65
N ALA A 63 -3.79 0.97 -6.12
CA ALA A 63 -4.83 0.35 -5.29
C ALA A 63 -5.08 1.15 -3.99
N ALA A 64 -4.02 1.58 -3.31
CA ALA A 64 -4.12 2.32 -2.05
C ALA A 64 -4.82 3.68 -2.21
N THR A 65 -4.46 4.45 -3.25
CA THR A 65 -5.09 5.74 -3.54
C THR A 65 -6.56 5.57 -3.93
N ALA A 66 -6.90 4.58 -4.76
CA ALA A 66 -8.28 4.24 -5.08
C ALA A 66 -9.12 3.86 -3.84
N LEU A 67 -8.53 3.10 -2.92
CA LEU A 67 -9.14 2.72 -1.65
C LEU A 67 -9.15 3.83 -0.59
N LYS A 68 -8.57 5.00 -0.89
CA LYS A 68 -8.40 6.13 0.04
C LYS A 68 -7.60 5.78 1.29
N SER A 69 -6.65 4.85 1.17
CA SER A 69 -5.84 4.39 2.29
C SER A 69 -4.58 5.24 2.44
N SER A 70 -4.64 6.32 3.22
CA SER A 70 -3.48 7.19 3.47
C SER A 70 -2.24 6.42 3.92
N TYR A 71 -2.42 5.39 4.76
CA TYR A 71 -1.29 4.64 5.32
C TYR A 71 -0.50 3.95 4.22
N CYS A 72 -1.19 3.23 3.34
CA CYS A 72 -0.56 2.53 2.24
C CYS A 72 -0.05 3.51 1.18
N SER A 73 -0.80 4.57 0.88
CA SER A 73 -0.39 5.60 -0.07
C SER A 73 0.92 6.28 0.36
N LEU A 74 1.01 6.74 1.61
CA LEU A 74 2.21 7.39 2.15
C LEU A 74 3.41 6.43 2.18
N ALA A 75 3.23 5.21 2.69
CA ALA A 75 4.32 4.25 2.83
C ALA A 75 4.91 3.83 1.47
N HIS A 76 4.06 3.50 0.50
CA HIS A 76 4.51 3.02 -0.81
C HIS A 76 4.88 4.17 -1.75
N GLY A 77 4.24 5.33 -1.63
CA GLY A 77 4.67 6.55 -2.32
C GLY A 77 6.04 7.03 -1.87
N GLN A 78 6.38 6.92 -0.57
CA GLN A 78 7.75 7.18 -0.11
C GLN A 78 8.76 6.25 -0.76
N ILE A 79 8.48 4.94 -0.85
CA ILE A 79 9.40 3.98 -1.49
C ILE A 79 9.62 4.34 -2.97
N LEU A 80 8.55 4.73 -3.69
CA LEU A 80 8.66 5.20 -5.07
C LEU A 80 9.53 6.46 -5.18
N ALA A 81 9.33 7.43 -4.29
CA ALA A 81 10.08 8.69 -4.27
C ALA A 81 11.56 8.50 -3.87
N ASP A 82 11.85 7.49 -3.06
CA ASP A 82 13.21 7.20 -2.60
C ASP A 82 14.03 6.39 -3.63
N LYS A 83 13.36 5.65 -4.54
CA LYS A 83 14.03 4.64 -5.38
C LYS A 83 13.84 4.79 -6.88
N PHE A 84 12.72 5.32 -7.36
CA PHE A 84 12.31 5.19 -8.76
C PHE A 84 11.88 6.49 -9.41
N PHE A 85 11.38 7.44 -8.62
CA PHE A 85 10.81 8.69 -9.08
C PHE A 85 11.22 9.83 -8.14
N SER A 86 11.15 11.07 -8.59
CA SER A 86 11.19 12.23 -7.72
C SER A 86 9.90 12.36 -6.90
N ALA A 87 9.94 13.14 -5.81
CA ALA A 87 8.75 13.43 -5.01
C ALA A 87 7.63 14.11 -5.84
N ASP A 88 8.00 14.96 -6.81
CA ASP A 88 7.03 15.62 -7.70
C ASP A 88 6.38 14.64 -8.67
N GLU A 89 7.15 13.70 -9.23
CA GLU A 89 6.60 12.64 -10.07
C GLU A 89 5.64 11.74 -9.29
N VAL A 90 5.99 11.30 -8.07
CA VAL A 90 5.07 10.50 -7.25
C VAL A 90 3.82 11.29 -6.85
N THR A 91 3.98 12.58 -6.54
CA THR A 91 2.84 13.47 -6.26
C THR A 91 1.89 13.51 -7.46
N ALA A 92 2.42 13.61 -8.69
CA ALA A 92 1.61 13.60 -9.90
C ALA A 92 0.86 12.27 -10.11
N LEU A 93 1.43 11.13 -9.70
CA LEU A 93 0.78 9.80 -9.80
C LEU A 93 -0.48 9.65 -8.93
N ALA A 94 -0.68 10.53 -7.93
CA ALA A 94 -1.90 10.54 -7.14
C ALA A 94 -3.12 10.98 -7.98
N ASP A 95 -2.93 11.96 -8.85
CA ASP A 95 -4.01 12.64 -9.58
C ASP A 95 -4.02 12.34 -11.09
N ALA A 96 -2.88 11.94 -11.66
CA ALA A 96 -2.70 11.70 -13.09
C ALA A 96 -2.17 10.29 -13.37
N ALA A 97 -2.45 9.81 -14.59
CA ALA A 97 -1.83 8.59 -15.08
C ALA A 97 -0.34 8.81 -15.36
N PRO A 98 0.52 7.80 -15.12
CA PRO A 98 1.91 7.84 -15.55
C PRO A 98 2.00 7.96 -17.08
N THR A 99 3.13 8.49 -17.57
CA THR A 99 3.39 8.65 -19.01
C THR A 99 3.84 7.36 -19.69
N ASP A 100 4.42 6.43 -18.93
CA ASP A 100 4.81 5.12 -19.43
C ASP A 100 3.55 4.23 -19.65
N PRO A 101 3.33 3.66 -20.85
CA PRO A 101 2.14 2.86 -21.14
C PRO A 101 1.99 1.61 -20.26
N VAL A 102 3.10 0.96 -19.88
CA VAL A 102 3.08 -0.24 -19.02
C VAL A 102 2.64 0.16 -17.62
N ASP A 103 3.24 1.21 -17.05
CA ASP A 103 2.86 1.71 -15.73
C ASP A 103 1.39 2.16 -15.71
N GLN A 104 0.92 2.81 -16.77
CA GLN A 104 -0.46 3.26 -16.88
C GLN A 104 -1.43 2.07 -16.84
N ALA A 105 -1.14 1.02 -17.63
CA ALA A 105 -1.96 -0.18 -17.65
C ALA A 105 -1.94 -0.91 -16.30
N VAL A 106 -0.76 -1.07 -15.69
CA VAL A 106 -0.58 -1.68 -14.36
C VAL A 106 -1.39 -0.95 -13.30
N MET A 107 -1.25 0.38 -13.22
CA MET A 107 -1.95 1.20 -12.23
C MET A 107 -3.47 1.19 -12.48
N SER A 108 -3.91 1.27 -13.74
CA SER A 108 -5.33 1.22 -14.10
C SER A 108 -5.96 -0.12 -13.69
N PHE A 109 -5.31 -1.23 -14.03
CA PHE A 109 -5.79 -2.57 -13.67
C PHE A 109 -5.83 -2.77 -12.15
N ALA A 110 -4.77 -2.35 -11.43
CA ALA A 110 -4.73 -2.43 -9.98
C ALA A 110 -5.86 -1.62 -9.31
N ARG A 111 -6.16 -0.40 -9.80
CA ARG A 111 -7.31 0.41 -9.33
C ARG A 111 -8.62 -0.33 -9.57
N LYS A 112 -8.82 -0.90 -10.76
CA LYS A 112 -10.05 -1.64 -11.13
C LYS A 112 -10.25 -2.86 -10.22
N VAL A 113 -9.22 -3.67 -10.02
CA VAL A 113 -9.27 -4.85 -9.13
C VAL A 113 -9.58 -4.43 -7.68
N ALA A 114 -8.95 -3.38 -7.18
CA ALA A 114 -9.14 -2.93 -5.80
C ALA A 114 -10.58 -2.46 -5.51
N LEU A 115 -11.24 -1.82 -6.49
CA LEU A 115 -12.58 -1.23 -6.34
C LEU A 115 -13.72 -2.16 -6.76
N GLY A 116 -13.52 -2.99 -7.78
CA GLY A 116 -14.57 -3.80 -8.39
C GLY A 116 -14.01 -4.85 -9.34
N ALA A 117 -13.34 -5.87 -8.77
CA ALA A 117 -12.77 -6.97 -9.54
C ALA A 117 -13.83 -7.76 -10.35
N ASP A 118 -15.10 -7.71 -9.94
CA ASP A 118 -16.23 -8.30 -10.67
C ASP A 118 -16.49 -7.63 -12.03
N ALA A 119 -16.04 -6.38 -12.21
CA ALA A 119 -16.14 -5.64 -13.47
C ALA A 119 -14.92 -5.85 -14.40
N VAL A 120 -13.91 -6.64 -13.99
CA VAL A 120 -12.78 -6.98 -14.85
C VAL A 120 -13.25 -7.90 -15.98
N THR A 121 -12.79 -7.61 -17.19
CA THR A 121 -13.15 -8.29 -18.44
C THR A 121 -11.91 -8.84 -19.13
N GLN A 122 -12.09 -9.71 -20.13
CA GLN A 122 -10.99 -10.21 -20.94
C GLN A 122 -10.22 -9.07 -21.64
N THR A 123 -10.90 -8.00 -22.05
CA THR A 123 -10.27 -6.83 -22.68
C THR A 123 -9.23 -6.18 -21.77
N ASP A 124 -9.52 -6.04 -20.47
CA ASP A 124 -8.54 -5.47 -19.52
C ASP A 124 -7.26 -6.32 -19.43
N ILE A 125 -7.40 -7.64 -19.53
CA ILE A 125 -6.29 -8.59 -19.52
C ILE A 125 -5.50 -8.51 -20.82
N ASP A 126 -6.20 -8.46 -21.96
CA ASP A 126 -5.59 -8.40 -23.28
C ASP A 126 -4.79 -7.10 -23.48
N GLU A 127 -5.25 -5.98 -22.91
CA GLU A 127 -4.52 -4.70 -22.92
C GLU A 127 -3.17 -4.80 -22.21
N LEU A 128 -3.09 -5.47 -21.06
CA LEU A 128 -1.82 -5.73 -20.36
C LEU A 128 -0.91 -6.63 -21.19
N LYS A 129 -1.46 -7.69 -21.78
CA LYS A 129 -0.69 -8.65 -22.59
C LYS A 129 -0.17 -8.03 -23.88
N ALA A 130 -0.92 -7.10 -24.49
CA ALA A 130 -0.48 -6.33 -25.65
C ALA A 130 0.75 -5.47 -25.37
N LEU A 131 0.98 -5.11 -24.10
CA LEU A 131 2.17 -4.39 -23.62
C LEU A 131 3.31 -5.33 -23.17
N GLY A 132 3.17 -6.64 -23.40
CA GLY A 132 4.20 -7.63 -23.13
C GLY A 132 4.16 -8.26 -21.74
N LEU A 133 3.12 -8.01 -20.94
CA LEU A 133 2.95 -8.67 -19.64
C LEU A 133 2.51 -10.12 -19.83
N SER A 134 3.11 -11.02 -19.08
CA SER A 134 2.73 -12.44 -19.02
C SER A 134 1.48 -12.65 -18.15
N ASP A 135 0.86 -13.81 -18.24
CA ASP A 135 -0.25 -14.19 -17.35
C ASP A 135 0.17 -14.17 -15.86
N GLY A 136 1.44 -14.47 -15.58
CA GLY A 136 2.02 -14.35 -14.24
C GLY A 136 2.08 -12.90 -13.76
N ASP A 137 2.52 -11.98 -14.62
CA ASP A 137 2.55 -10.54 -14.29
C ASP A 137 1.14 -10.01 -14.01
N VAL A 138 0.14 -10.42 -14.80
CA VAL A 138 -1.26 -10.04 -14.59
C VAL A 138 -1.78 -10.56 -13.25
N LEU A 139 -1.50 -11.83 -12.93
CA LEU A 139 -1.89 -12.41 -11.65
C LEU A 139 -1.23 -11.68 -10.48
N ASP A 140 0.05 -11.33 -10.58
CA ASP A 140 0.78 -10.62 -9.52
C ASP A 140 0.21 -9.21 -9.27
N ILE A 141 -0.21 -8.50 -10.32
CA ILE A 141 -0.89 -7.19 -10.16
C ILE A 141 -2.24 -7.38 -9.46
N ALA A 142 -3.02 -8.40 -9.85
CA ALA A 142 -4.30 -8.69 -9.22
C ALA A 142 -4.15 -9.07 -7.74
N LEU A 143 -3.17 -9.94 -7.43
CA LEU A 143 -2.83 -10.34 -6.06
C LEU A 143 -2.37 -9.14 -5.23
N THR A 144 -1.53 -8.27 -5.79
CA THR A 144 -1.07 -7.03 -5.13
C THR A 144 -2.24 -6.12 -4.79
N ALA A 145 -3.17 -5.90 -5.73
CA ALA A 145 -4.35 -5.07 -5.50
C ALA A 145 -5.31 -5.69 -4.47
N ALA A 146 -5.53 -7.01 -4.50
CA ALA A 146 -6.37 -7.72 -3.55
C ALA A 146 -5.77 -7.73 -2.13
N ALA A 147 -4.46 -7.99 -2.02
CA ALA A 147 -3.72 -7.89 -0.77
C ALA A 147 -3.79 -6.47 -0.20
N ARG A 148 -3.68 -5.45 -1.07
CA ARG A 148 -3.85 -4.06 -0.67
C ARG A 148 -5.26 -3.77 -0.17
N ALA A 149 -6.29 -4.31 -0.82
CA ALA A 149 -7.66 -4.18 -0.36
C ALA A 149 -7.87 -4.79 1.03
N PHE A 150 -7.32 -5.98 1.29
CA PHE A 150 -7.35 -6.58 2.64
C PHE A 150 -6.71 -5.65 3.68
N PHE A 151 -5.47 -5.23 3.43
CA PHE A 151 -4.70 -4.48 4.42
C PHE A 151 -5.31 -3.09 4.65
N SER A 152 -5.56 -2.33 3.58
CA SER A 152 -6.15 -1.00 3.65
C SER A 152 -7.51 -1.01 4.35
N LYS A 153 -8.43 -1.89 3.94
CA LYS A 153 -9.77 -1.96 4.54
C LYS A 153 -9.71 -2.38 6.01
N THR A 154 -8.78 -3.28 6.38
CA THR A 154 -8.59 -3.66 7.79
C THR A 154 -8.20 -2.45 8.62
N LEU A 155 -7.18 -1.69 8.20
CA LEU A 155 -6.72 -0.50 8.94
C LEU A 155 -7.79 0.60 8.97
N ASP A 156 -8.44 0.85 7.84
CA ASP A 156 -9.44 1.89 7.75
C ASP A 156 -10.69 1.54 8.54
N ALA A 157 -11.12 0.26 8.59
CA ALA A 157 -12.25 -0.17 9.41
C ALA A 157 -11.99 0.01 10.91
N THR A 158 -10.73 -0.15 11.34
CA THR A 158 -10.34 -0.02 12.75
C THR A 158 -9.87 1.38 13.13
N GLY A 159 -9.97 2.39 12.27
CA GLY A 159 -9.55 3.74 12.63
C GLY A 159 -8.03 3.96 12.63
N THR A 160 -7.25 3.00 12.15
CA THR A 160 -5.80 3.02 12.26
C THR A 160 -5.21 4.12 11.38
N GLN A 161 -4.52 5.06 12.01
CA GLN A 161 -3.90 6.20 11.34
C GLN A 161 -2.47 5.87 10.90
N PRO A 162 -1.98 6.46 9.78
CA PRO A 162 -0.57 6.42 9.41
C PRO A 162 0.33 6.90 10.56
N ASP A 163 1.52 6.33 10.65
CA ASP A 163 2.53 6.70 11.65
C ASP A 163 2.89 8.18 11.59
N SER A 164 3.17 8.78 12.74
CA SER A 164 3.53 10.20 12.84
C SER A 164 4.79 10.56 12.04
N VAL A 165 5.68 9.57 11.80
CA VAL A 165 6.92 9.74 11.03
C VAL A 165 6.66 10.21 9.60
N PHE A 166 5.49 9.90 9.02
CA PHE A 166 5.11 10.39 7.70
C PHE A 166 4.91 11.91 7.67
N SER A 167 4.80 12.58 8.82
CA SER A 167 4.80 14.05 8.89
C SER A 167 6.12 14.66 8.44
N GLY A 168 7.22 13.89 8.44
CA GLY A 168 8.53 14.31 7.95
C GLY A 168 8.72 14.20 6.44
N LEU A 169 7.75 13.65 5.70
CA LEU A 169 7.79 13.61 4.24
C LEU A 169 7.70 15.03 3.64
N PRO A 170 8.23 15.24 2.42
CA PRO A 170 8.02 16.48 1.66
C PRO A 170 6.53 16.87 1.63
N GLU A 171 6.25 18.16 1.78
CA GLU A 171 4.88 18.66 1.98
C GLU A 171 3.94 18.32 0.81
N ASN A 172 4.42 18.45 -0.43
CA ASN A 172 3.68 18.07 -1.64
C ASN A 172 3.28 16.59 -1.60
N LEU A 173 4.24 15.71 -1.34
CA LEU A 173 4.05 14.26 -1.29
C LEU A 173 3.09 13.87 -0.16
N ARG A 174 3.30 14.43 1.04
CA ARG A 174 2.44 14.21 2.21
C ARG A 174 1.00 14.63 1.94
N THR A 175 0.81 15.79 1.31
CA THR A 175 -0.51 16.33 0.99
C THR A 175 -1.23 15.45 -0.02
N ALA A 176 -0.58 15.11 -1.12
CA ALA A 176 -1.18 14.29 -2.17
C ALA A 176 -1.51 12.86 -1.73
N LEU A 177 -0.70 12.27 -0.84
CA LEU A 177 -0.86 10.88 -0.43
C LEU A 177 -1.69 10.68 0.85
N THR A 178 -2.07 11.75 1.54
CA THR A 178 -3.04 11.69 2.66
C THR A 178 -4.47 11.69 2.11
N VAL A 179 -4.85 10.61 1.45
CA VAL A 179 -6.10 10.46 0.67
C VAL A 179 -7.34 10.07 1.49
N GLY A 180 -7.16 9.70 2.76
CA GLY A 180 -8.24 9.31 3.66
C GLY A 180 -7.95 9.70 5.11
N ARG A 181 -7.57 8.72 5.95
CA ARG A 181 -7.28 9.01 7.37
C ARG A 181 -6.09 9.96 7.53
N PRO A 182 -6.15 10.93 8.47
CA PRO A 182 -5.03 11.82 8.71
C PRO A 182 -3.87 11.07 9.37
N ILE A 183 -2.64 11.54 9.15
CA ILE A 183 -1.44 11.09 9.85
C ILE A 183 -1.63 11.27 11.36
N SER A 184 -1.20 10.28 12.15
CA SER A 184 -1.27 10.33 13.61
C SER A 184 -0.48 11.52 14.16
N SER A 185 -1.11 12.31 15.03
CA SER A 185 -0.43 13.34 15.84
C SER A 185 0.29 12.77 17.05
N VAL A 186 -0.04 11.53 17.45
CA VAL A 186 0.64 10.82 18.53
C VAL A 186 1.96 10.29 18.00
N ALA A 187 3.05 10.60 18.71
CA ALA A 187 4.39 10.12 18.38
C ALA A 187 4.41 8.60 18.27
N SER A 188 5.02 8.10 17.20
CA SER A 188 5.22 6.68 16.98
C SER A 188 6.11 6.16 18.11
N GLY A 189 5.54 5.37 19.02
CA GLY A 189 6.26 4.92 20.22
C GLY A 189 7.54 4.17 19.86
N THR A 190 8.62 4.52 20.56
CA THR A 190 9.86 3.73 20.67
C THR A 190 9.62 2.47 21.47
#